data_AF-A0AAW5B6D8-F1
#
_entry.id   AF-A0AAW5B6D8-F1
#
_cell.length_a   1.000
_cell.length_b   1.000
_cell.length_c   1.000
_cell.angle_alpha   90.00
_cell.angle_beta   90.00
_cell.angle_gamma   90.00
#
_symmetry.space_group_name_H-M   'P 1'
#
loop_
_entity.id
_entity.type
_entity.pdbx_description
1 polymer ?
#
loop_
_entity_poly.entity_id
_entity_poly.type
_entity_poly.pdbx_seq_one_letter_code
_entity_poly.pdbx_strand_id
1 'polypeptide(L)' 'MALLDHYKMEDMPKVLDHIENLMNAGLDGLKAAETANQDLKKNAVFQIEHSFNELFALHEKKIKSEQIASAEYTQRHWF' A
#
# COMPACT_ATOMS: atom_id res chain seq x y z
N MET A 1 0.53 2.23 16.48
CA MET A 1 -0.70 1.97 15.71
C MET A 1 -0.24 1.16 14.51
N ALA A 2 -0.73 -0.06 14.30
CA ALA A 2 -0.06 -1.05 13.44
C ALA A 2 0.38 -0.50 12.06
N LEU A 3 -0.41 0.38 11.43
CA LEU A 3 -0.03 1.01 10.15
C LEU A 3 1.21 1.94 10.23
N LEU A 4 1.37 2.67 11.33
CA LEU A 4 2.54 3.54 11.55
C LEU A 4 3.84 2.73 11.68
N ASP A 5 3.73 1.45 12.03
CA ASP A 5 4.85 0.53 12.10
C ASP A 5 5.27 0.04 10.69
N HIS A 6 4.40 0.19 9.68
CA HIS A 6 4.67 -0.24 8.31
C HIS A 6 4.87 0.91 7.31
N TYR A 7 4.41 2.12 7.62
CA TYR A 7 4.40 3.26 6.70
C TYR A 7 4.90 4.55 7.35
N LYS A 8 5.41 5.48 6.54
CA LYS A 8 5.79 6.81 7.04
C LYS A 8 4.55 7.66 7.28
N MET A 9 4.60 8.52 8.31
CA MET A 9 3.52 9.46 8.63
C MET A 9 3.11 10.33 7.42
N GLU A 10 4.09 10.81 6.65
CA GLU A 10 3.87 11.64 5.44
C GLU A 10 3.10 10.91 4.33
N ASP A 11 3.23 9.58 4.27
CA ASP A 11 2.60 8.75 3.25
C ASP A 11 1.21 8.25 3.70
N MET A 12 0.79 8.55 4.94
CA MET A 12 -0.46 8.00 5.49
C MET A 12 -1.73 8.40 4.76
N PRO A 13 -1.90 9.63 4.26
CA PRO A 13 -3.05 9.96 3.44
C PRO A 13 -3.17 9.01 2.24
N LYS A 14 -2.07 8.75 1.52
CA LYS A 14 -2.06 7.87 0.35
C LYS A 14 -2.35 6.42 0.70
N VAL A 15 -1.78 5.93 1.80
CA VAL A 15 -2.05 4.56 2.27
C VAL A 15 -3.53 4.39 2.59
N LEU A 16 -4.15 5.38 3.25
CA LEU A 16 -5.59 5.34 3.54
C LEU A 16 -6.41 5.37 2.25
N ASP A 17 -6.05 6.20 1.27
CA ASP A 17 -6.71 6.24 -0.04
C ASP A 17 -6.64 4.87 -0.75
N HIS A 18 -5.48 4.20 -0.72
CA HIS A 18 -5.34 2.87 -1.32
C HIS A 18 -6.08 1.77 -0.56
N ILE A 19 -6.18 1.86 0.77
CA ILE A 19 -7.01 0.94 1.57
C ILE A 19 -8.50 1.13 1.24
N GLU A 20 -8.95 2.38 1.08
CA GLU A 20 -10.32 2.68 0.66
C GLU A 20 -10.58 2.16 -0.76
N ASN A 21 -9.64 2.35 -1.68
CA ASN A 21 -9.74 1.82 -3.05
C ASN A 21 -9.83 0.29 -3.06
N LEU A 22 -9.06 -0.40 -2.21
CA LEU A 22 -9.15 -1.86 -2.06
C LEU A 22 -10.55 -2.29 -1.57
N MET A 23 -11.12 -1.57 -0.60
CA MET A 23 -12.46 -1.86 -0.09
C MET A 23 -13.51 -1.67 -1.20
N ASN A 24 -13.47 -0.56 -1.92
CA ASN A 24 -14.40 -0.25 -3.00
C ASN A 24 -14.28 -1.26 -4.15
N ALA A 25 -13.05 -1.57 -4.57
CA ALA A 25 -12.80 -2.56 -5.61
C ALA A 25 -13.25 -3.98 -5.20
N GLY A 26 -13.11 -4.33 -3.91
CA GLY A 26 -13.64 -5.58 -3.37
C GLY A 26 -15.17 -5.66 -3.48
N LEU A 27 -15.88 -4.58 -3.15
CA LEU A 27 -17.33 -4.48 -3.32
C LEU A 27 -17.75 -4.57 -4.79
N ASP A 28 -17.02 -3.90 -5.69
CA ASP A 28 -17.25 -4.01 -7.13
C ASP A 28 -17.01 -5.43 -7.65
N GLY A 29 -16.02 -6.14 -7.12
CA GLY A 29 -15.77 -7.55 -7.42
C GLY A 29 -16.93 -8.46 -7.00
N LEU A 30 -17.52 -8.21 -5.83
CA LEU A 30 -18.71 -8.94 -5.37
C LEU A 30 -19.92 -8.65 -6.27
N LYS A 31 -20.16 -7.38 -6.60
CA LYS A 31 -21.22 -6.98 -7.51
C LYS A 31 -21.04 -7.54 -8.91
N ALA A 32 -19.80 -7.63 -9.39
CA ALA A 32 -19.47 -8.25 -10.66
C ALA A 32 -19.80 -9.74 -10.67
N ALA A 33 -19.57 -10.45 -9.56
CA ALA A 33 -19.94 -11.85 -9.41
C ALA A 33 -21.47 -12.03 -9.39
N GLU A 34 -22.20 -11.17 -8.68
CA GLU A 34 -23.67 -11.19 -8.61
C GLU A 34 -24.32 -10.94 -9.99
N THR A 35 -23.75 -10.03 -10.77
CA THR A 35 -24.31 -9.59 -12.07
C THR A 35 -23.69 -10.26 -13.29
N ALA A 36 -22.75 -11.20 -13.09
CA ALA A 36 -21.89 -11.77 -14.14
C ALA A 36 -21.19 -10.73 -15.04
N ASN A 37 -20.96 -9.52 -14.52
CA ASN A 37 -20.39 -8.40 -15.27
C ASN A 37 -18.85 -8.50 -15.34
N GLN A 38 -18.34 -8.93 -16.49
CA GLN A 38 -16.91 -9.15 -16.70
C GLN A 38 -16.09 -7.85 -16.75
N ASP A 39 -16.67 -6.73 -17.19
CA ASP A 39 -15.94 -5.46 -17.24
C ASP A 39 -15.75 -4.88 -15.84
N LEU A 40 -16.78 -4.97 -15.00
CA LEU A 40 -16.68 -4.58 -13.60
C LEU A 40 -15.67 -5.46 -12.85
N LYS A 41 -15.64 -6.77 -13.13
CA LYS A 41 -14.60 -7.68 -12.60
C LYS A 41 -13.21 -7.24 -13.01
N LYS A 42 -12.98 -6.94 -14.29
CA LYS A 42 -11.65 -6.51 -14.78
C LYS A 42 -11.20 -5.22 -14.11
N ASN A 43 -12.11 -4.25 -13.97
CA ASN A 43 -11.80 -3.00 -13.28
C ASN A 43 -11.47 -3.24 -11.80
N ALA A 44 -12.28 -4.03 -11.10
CA ALA A 44 -12.03 -4.38 -9.70
C ALA A 44 -10.65 -5.05 -9.50
N VAL A 45 -10.30 -6.02 -10.34
CA VAL A 45 -8.98 -6.69 -10.28
C VAL A 45 -7.85 -5.69 -10.51
N PHE A 46 -7.97 -4.84 -11.54
CA PHE A 46 -6.97 -3.82 -11.83
C PHE A 46 -6.76 -2.85 -10.66
N GLN A 47 -7.84 -2.35 -10.05
CA GLN A 47 -7.77 -1.43 -8.91
C GLN A 47 -7.14 -2.09 -7.68
N ILE A 48 -7.42 -3.37 -7.46
CA ILE A 48 -6.82 -4.16 -6.39
C ILE A 48 -5.32 -4.31 -6.61
N GLU A 49 -4.90 -4.74 -7.80
CA GLU A 49 -3.48 -4.92 -8.14
C GLU A 49 -2.71 -3.60 -8.04
N HIS A 50 -3.26 -2.52 -8.59
CA HIS A 50 -2.64 -1.20 -8.51
C HIS A 50 -2.48 -0.74 -7.06
N SER A 51 -3.53 -0.84 -6.24
CA SER A 51 -3.48 -0.39 -4.84
C SER A 51 -2.51 -1.23 -4.00
N PHE A 52 -2.42 -2.54 -4.24
CA PHE A 52 -1.42 -3.38 -3.59
C PHE A 52 0.01 -2.97 -3.98
N ASN A 53 0.27 -2.73 -5.26
CA ASN A 53 1.59 -2.32 -5.73
C ASN A 53 2.04 -0.99 -5.09
N GLU A 54 1.15 -0.02 -4.99
CA GLU A 54 1.43 1.26 -4.32
C GLU A 54 1.70 1.07 -2.82
N LEU A 55 0.90 0.27 -2.13
CA LEU A 55 1.13 -0.05 -0.72
C LEU A 55 2.49 -0.75 -0.51
N PHE A 56 2.85 -1.72 -1.35
CA PHE A 56 4.17 -2.34 -1.28
C PHE A 56 5.30 -1.35 -1.51
N ALA A 57 5.16 -0.44 -2.49
CA ALA A 57 6.16 0.58 -2.76
C ALA A 57 6.35 1.54 -1.57
N LEU A 58 5.26 1.97 -0.93
CA LEU A 58 5.30 2.81 0.26
C LEU A 58 5.90 2.09 1.47
N HIS A 59 5.62 0.80 1.62
CA HIS A 59 6.22 -0.02 2.65
C HIS A 59 7.74 -0.18 2.44
N GLU A 60 8.16 -0.49 1.22
CA GLU A 60 9.57 -0.55 0.86
C GLU A 60 10.28 0.80 1.04
N LYS A 61 9.63 1.91 0.71
CA LYS A 61 10.15 3.26 0.92
C LYS A 61 10.49 3.49 2.40
N LYS A 62 9.65 3.01 3.33
CA LYS A 62 9.93 3.08 4.76
C LYS A 62 11.15 2.22 5.12
N ILE A 63 11.15 0.94 4.75
CA ILE A 63 12.24 0.00 5.05
C ILE A 63 13.59 0.57 4.59
N LYS A 64 13.66 1.04 3.33
CA LYS A 64 14.89 1.59 2.76
C LYS A 64 15.39 2.81 3.56
N SER A 65 14.48 3.68 4.00
CA SER A 65 14.88 4.85 4.80
C SER A 65 15.39 4.49 6.20
N GLU A 66 14.83 3.47 6.84
CA GLU A 66 15.27 3.01 8.16
C GLU A 66 16.63 2.30 8.08
N GLN A 67 16.87 1.54 7.00
CA GLN A 67 18.18 0.93 6.74
C GLN A 67 19.27 1.98 6.54
N ILE A 68 19.00 3.04 5.77
CA ILE A 68 19.95 4.15 5.56
C ILE A 68 20.24 4.84 6.90
N ALA A 69 19.20 5.18 7.69
CA ALA A 69 19.38 5.84 8.98
C ALA A 69 20.23 5.00 9.96
N SER A 70 20.04 3.67 9.97
CA SER A 70 20.83 2.75 10.79
C SER A 70 22.30 2.68 10.35
N ALA A 71 22.55 2.65 9.04
CA ALA A 71 23.91 2.65 8.49
C ALA A 71 24.65 3.97 8.82
N GLU A 72 23.99 5.11 8.66
CA GLU A 72 24.53 6.43 9.01
C GLU A 72 24.85 6.56 10.51
N TYR A 73 23.95 6.07 11.37
CA TYR A 73 24.17 6.04 12.82
C TYR A 73 25.39 5.20 13.19
N THR A 74 25.53 4.02 12.58
CA THR A 74 26.68 3.12 12.81
C THR A 74 27.98 3.80 12.40
N GLN A 75 28.02 4.45 11.23
CA GLN A 75 29.21 5.15 10.74
C GLN A 75 29.63 6.33 11.64
N ARG A 76 28.67 7.07 12.23
CA ARG A 76 28.98 8.25 13.07
C ARG A 76 29.42 7.93 14.50
N HIS A 77 29.18 6.70 14.97
CA HIS A 77 29.40 6.34 16.38
C HIS A 77 30.39 5.19 16.60
N TRP A 78 30.81 4.52 15.52
CA TRP A 78 31.82 3.45 15.57
C TRP A 78 33.17 3.87 14.96
N PHE A 79 33.26 5.05 14.35
CA PHE A 79 34.50 5.66 13.84
C PHE A 79 34.80 6.98 14.55
#